data_AF-A0A2H5N568-F1
#
_entry.id   AF-A0A2H5N568-F1
#
_cell.length_a   1.000
_cell.length_b   1.000
_cell.length_c   1.000
_cell.angle_alpha   90.00
_cell.angle_beta   90.00
_cell.angle_gamma   90.00
#
_symmetry.space_group_name_H-M   'P 1'
#
loop_
_entity.id
_entity.type
_entity.pdbx_description
1 polymer ?
#
loop_
_entity_poly.entity_id
_entity_poly.type
_entity_poly.pdbx_seq_one_letter_code
_entity_poly.pdbx_strand_id
1 'polypeptide(L)'
;MVDFLGEFGESFWRSSFRNAGFGYRAKYITGTVDVLQSKHSGGAEWLLSLRKLDLQEAIDALCTLPGVGPKVAACIALFSLDQHHAIPVDTHVWKIATRYLLPELAGARLTPKLCSRVAEAFVSKYGKYAGWAQTLLFIAELPSQKAILPSDFCAMEENKSAKTKER
;
A
#
# COMPACT_ATOMS: atom_id res chain seq x y z
N MET A 1 -25.09 -13.33 -15.94
CA MET A 1 -24.05 -12.63 -15.17
C MET A 1 -24.43 -11.16 -15.24
N VAL A 2 -24.88 -10.57 -14.13
CA VAL A 2 -25.40 -9.20 -14.10
C VAL A 2 -24.24 -8.23 -14.37
N ASP A 3 -24.36 -7.45 -15.44
CA ASP A 3 -23.51 -6.29 -15.68
C ASP A 3 -23.59 -5.38 -14.45
N PHE A 4 -22.49 -5.17 -13.73
CA PHE A 4 -22.44 -4.18 -12.65
C PHE A 4 -22.72 -2.75 -13.16
N LEU A 5 -22.66 -2.56 -14.48
CA LEU A 5 -23.09 -1.37 -15.22
C LEU A 5 -24.44 -1.54 -15.95
N GLY A 6 -25.22 -2.58 -15.64
CA GLY A 6 -26.59 -2.73 -16.16
C GLY A 6 -27.48 -1.55 -15.76
N GLU A 7 -28.54 -1.31 -16.56
CA GLU A 7 -29.54 -0.19 -16.53
C GLU A 7 -29.00 1.25 -16.48
N PHE A 8 -27.91 1.51 -15.76
CA PHE A 8 -27.32 2.81 -15.53
C PHE A 8 -25.86 2.79 -15.96
N GLY A 9 -25.55 3.50 -17.05
CA GLY A 9 -24.21 3.54 -17.63
C GLY A 9 -23.13 4.18 -16.74
N GLU A 10 -21.87 4.10 -17.18
CA GLU A 10 -20.68 4.61 -16.47
C GLU A 10 -20.85 6.04 -15.91
N SER A 11 -21.53 6.91 -16.67
CA SER A 11 -21.78 8.31 -16.30
C SER A 11 -22.61 8.45 -15.02
N PHE A 12 -23.60 7.58 -14.83
CA PHE A 12 -24.43 7.55 -13.62
C PHE A 12 -23.59 7.16 -12.41
N TRP A 13 -22.89 6.02 -12.47
CA TRP A 13 -22.08 5.53 -11.37
C TRP A 13 -20.96 6.51 -11.00
N ARG A 14 -20.31 7.11 -11.99
CA ARG A 14 -19.30 8.14 -11.76
C ARG A 14 -19.87 9.35 -11.02
N SER A 15 -21.08 9.79 -11.37
CA SER A 15 -21.78 10.88 -10.67
C SER A 15 -22.15 10.49 -9.24
N SER A 16 -22.73 9.31 -9.05
CA SER A 16 -23.09 8.75 -7.75
C SER A 16 -21.91 8.67 -6.79
N PHE A 17 -20.76 8.15 -7.23
CA PHE A 17 -19.54 8.14 -6.42
C PHE A 17 -18.99 9.54 -6.12
N ARG A 18 -19.10 10.50 -7.06
CA ARG A 18 -18.71 11.88 -6.76
C ARG A 18 -19.61 12.50 -5.69
N ASN A 19 -20.92 12.28 -5.77
CA ASN A 19 -21.89 12.77 -4.78
C ASN A 19 -21.70 12.10 -3.41
N ALA A 20 -21.22 10.85 -3.38
CA ALA A 20 -20.83 10.14 -2.17
C ALA A 20 -19.44 10.52 -1.62
N GLY A 21 -18.76 11.52 -2.18
CA GLY A 21 -17.50 12.05 -1.63
C GLY A 21 -16.22 11.38 -2.11
N PHE A 22 -16.27 10.47 -3.10
CA PHE A 22 -15.06 9.81 -3.63
C PHE A 22 -14.18 10.75 -4.47
N GLY A 23 -14.70 11.92 -4.86
CA GLY A 23 -13.95 12.94 -5.60
C GLY A 23 -13.37 12.40 -6.91
N TYR A 24 -12.10 12.70 -7.18
CA TYR A 24 -11.41 12.26 -8.40
C TYR A 24 -11.25 10.73 -8.49
N ARG A 25 -11.42 9.98 -7.39
CA ARG A 25 -11.32 8.51 -7.37
C ARG A 25 -12.54 7.82 -7.96
N ALA A 26 -13.67 8.51 -8.09
CA ALA A 26 -14.87 7.98 -8.74
C ALA A 26 -14.56 7.41 -10.13
N LYS A 27 -13.71 8.11 -10.91
CA LYS A 27 -13.28 7.65 -12.25
C LYS A 27 -12.41 6.38 -12.22
N TYR A 28 -11.68 6.16 -11.12
CA TYR A 28 -10.84 4.96 -10.97
C TYR A 28 -11.69 3.75 -10.64
N ILE A 29 -12.71 3.94 -9.81
CA ILE A 29 -13.63 2.86 -9.43
C ILE A 29 -14.39 2.38 -10.67
N THR A 30 -15.02 3.29 -11.42
CA THR A 30 -15.77 2.91 -12.64
C THR A 30 -14.84 2.29 -13.68
N GLY A 31 -13.70 2.94 -13.99
CA GLY A 31 -12.76 2.39 -14.97
C GLY A 31 -12.14 1.05 -14.56
N THR A 32 -11.94 0.79 -13.26
CA THR A 32 -11.48 -0.53 -12.79
C THR A 32 -12.53 -1.60 -13.01
N VAL A 33 -13.80 -1.29 -12.75
CA VAL A 33 -14.91 -2.22 -13.03
C VAL A 33 -14.95 -2.56 -14.53
N ASP A 34 -14.82 -1.58 -15.41
CA ASP A 34 -14.83 -1.80 -16.87
C ASP A 34 -13.68 -2.71 -17.32
N VAL A 35 -12.48 -2.46 -16.80
CA VAL A 35 -11.30 -3.29 -17.09
C VAL A 35 -11.48 -4.71 -16.55
N LEU A 36 -12.14 -4.87 -15.41
CA LEU A 36 -12.42 -6.19 -14.83
C LEU A 36 -13.51 -6.94 -15.60
N GLN A 37 -14.56 -6.27 -16.05
CA GLN A 37 -15.63 -6.86 -16.86
C GLN A 37 -15.14 -7.30 -18.24
N SER A 38 -14.19 -6.58 -18.82
CA SER A 38 -13.59 -6.93 -20.12
C SER A 38 -12.55 -8.06 -20.06
N LYS A 39 -12.22 -8.60 -18.88
CA LYS A 39 -11.35 -9.78 -18.78
C LYS A 39 -12.03 -11.01 -19.38
N HIS A 40 -11.30 -11.76 -20.20
CA HIS A 40 -11.80 -12.94 -20.93
C HIS A 40 -12.50 -13.99 -20.04
N SER A 41 -11.98 -14.25 -18.84
CA SER A 41 -12.57 -15.19 -17.86
C SER A 41 -13.50 -14.51 -16.84
N GLY A 42 -13.75 -13.21 -16.98
CA GLY A 42 -14.40 -12.37 -15.98
C GLY A 42 -13.45 -11.85 -14.90
N GLY A 43 -13.80 -10.70 -14.33
CA GLY A 43 -12.95 -9.99 -13.37
C GLY A 43 -12.66 -10.77 -12.09
N ALA A 44 -13.63 -11.54 -11.59
CA ALA A 44 -13.48 -12.35 -10.38
C ALA A 44 -12.44 -13.46 -10.57
N GLU A 45 -12.54 -14.22 -11.66
CA GLU A 45 -11.57 -15.27 -11.99
C GLU A 45 -10.18 -14.69 -12.23
N TRP A 46 -10.09 -13.55 -12.92
CA TRP A 46 -8.82 -12.86 -13.12
C TRP A 46 -8.18 -12.47 -11.77
N LEU A 47 -8.94 -11.86 -10.85
CA LEU A 47 -8.45 -11.48 -9.53
C LEU A 47 -8.00 -12.69 -8.70
N LEU A 48 -8.77 -13.79 -8.72
CA LEU A 48 -8.41 -15.03 -8.02
C LEU A 48 -7.15 -15.68 -8.59
N SER A 49 -6.93 -15.59 -9.90
CA SER A 49 -5.74 -16.12 -10.55
C SER A 49 -4.45 -15.46 -10.07
N LEU A 50 -4.51 -14.19 -9.62
CA LEU A 50 -3.35 -13.44 -9.15
C LEU A 50 -2.71 -14.06 -7.90
N ARG A 51 -3.45 -14.86 -7.11
CA ARG A 51 -2.89 -15.59 -5.95
C ARG A 51 -1.81 -16.60 -6.33
N LYS A 52 -1.78 -17.04 -7.60
CA LYS A 52 -0.82 -18.03 -8.10
C LYS A 52 0.47 -17.40 -8.63
N LEU A 53 0.50 -16.08 -8.77
CA LEU A 53 1.65 -15.34 -9.29
C LEU A 53 2.64 -15.05 -8.17
N ASP A 54 3.89 -14.76 -8.56
CA ASP A 54 4.81 -14.14 -7.63
C ASP A 54 4.37 -12.71 -7.26
N LEU A 55 4.97 -12.15 -6.20
CA LEU A 55 4.58 -10.83 -5.71
C LEU A 55 4.74 -9.73 -6.78
N GLN A 56 5.82 -9.77 -7.56
CA GLN A 56 6.13 -8.70 -8.50
C GLN A 56 5.16 -8.76 -9.70
N GLU A 57 4.90 -9.97 -10.22
CA GLU A 57 3.91 -10.23 -11.27
C GLU A 57 2.51 -9.82 -10.82
N ALA A 58 2.12 -10.13 -9.58
CA ALA A 58 0.82 -9.72 -9.03
C ALA A 58 0.71 -8.19 -8.92
N ILE A 59 1.79 -7.52 -8.47
CA ILE A 59 1.83 -6.06 -8.39
C ILE A 59 1.70 -5.43 -9.78
N ASP A 60 2.47 -5.92 -10.75
CA ASP A 60 2.47 -5.40 -12.12
C ASP A 60 1.11 -5.59 -12.79
N ALA A 61 0.48 -6.77 -12.61
CA ALA A 61 -0.87 -7.05 -13.08
C ALA A 61 -1.91 -6.10 -12.47
N LEU A 62 -1.84 -5.86 -11.16
CA LEU A 62 -2.75 -4.93 -10.46
C LEU A 62 -2.54 -3.47 -10.88
N CYS A 63 -1.30 -3.06 -11.16
CA CYS A 63 -0.98 -1.69 -11.59
C CYS A 63 -1.54 -1.35 -12.99
N THR A 64 -2.04 -2.34 -13.74
CA THR A 64 -2.79 -2.08 -14.97
C THR A 64 -4.19 -1.50 -14.73
N LEU A 65 -4.72 -1.61 -13.50
CA LEU A 65 -6.04 -1.09 -13.13
C LEU A 65 -6.00 0.43 -12.90
N PRO A 66 -7.00 1.19 -13.37
CA PRO A 66 -7.07 2.63 -13.15
C PRO A 66 -6.96 3.03 -11.68
N GLY A 67 -6.00 3.88 -11.35
CA GLY A 67 -5.80 4.40 -9.99
C GLY A 67 -5.08 3.45 -9.03
N VAL A 68 -4.64 2.28 -9.50
CA VAL A 68 -3.84 1.34 -8.72
C VAL A 68 -2.36 1.57 -9.04
N GLY A 69 -1.63 2.12 -8.09
CA GLY A 69 -0.16 2.21 -8.15
C GLY A 69 0.52 1.17 -7.24
N PRO A 70 1.86 1.11 -7.21
CA PRO A 70 2.60 0.06 -6.49
C PRO A 70 2.22 -0.09 -5.01
N LYS A 71 1.97 1.01 -4.30
CA LYS A 71 1.49 0.99 -2.91
C LYS A 71 0.14 0.30 -2.77
N VAL A 72 -0.81 0.65 -3.65
CA VAL A 72 -2.17 0.10 -3.61
C VAL A 72 -2.15 -1.37 -4.01
N ALA A 73 -1.38 -1.71 -5.04
CA ALA A 73 -1.16 -3.09 -5.47
C ALA A 73 -0.56 -3.95 -4.34
N ALA A 74 0.46 -3.44 -3.64
CA ALA A 74 1.03 -4.11 -2.47
C ALA A 74 0.04 -4.28 -1.31
N CYS A 75 -0.87 -3.31 -1.06
CA CYS A 75 -1.95 -3.49 -0.10
C CYS A 75 -2.87 -4.66 -0.50
N ILE A 76 -3.27 -4.74 -1.77
CA ILE A 76 -4.12 -5.83 -2.27
C ILE A 76 -3.37 -7.17 -2.14
N ALA A 77 -2.10 -7.20 -2.50
CA ALA A 77 -1.26 -8.39 -2.40
C ALA A 77 -1.18 -8.90 -0.95
N LEU A 78 -0.89 -8.01 0.01
CA LEU A 78 -0.77 -8.34 1.42
C LEU A 78 -2.08 -8.86 2.03
N PHE A 79 -3.20 -8.17 1.76
CA PHE A 79 -4.46 -8.41 2.46
C PHE A 79 -5.42 -9.36 1.74
N SER A 80 -5.18 -9.68 0.46
CA SER A 80 -6.14 -10.45 -0.35
C SER A 80 -5.52 -11.56 -1.22
N LEU A 81 -4.22 -11.50 -1.50
CA LEU A 81 -3.53 -12.43 -2.40
C LEU A 81 -2.50 -13.35 -1.74
N ASP A 82 -2.58 -13.52 -0.41
CA ASP A 82 -1.70 -14.42 0.36
C ASP A 82 -0.19 -14.07 0.30
N GLN A 83 0.15 -12.86 -0.15
CA GLN A 83 1.54 -12.37 -0.22
C GLN A 83 1.97 -11.74 1.12
N HIS A 84 2.16 -12.57 2.15
CA HIS A 84 2.44 -12.13 3.53
C HIS A 84 3.71 -11.29 3.74
N HIS A 85 4.60 -11.28 2.75
CA HIS A 85 5.85 -10.51 2.75
C HIS A 85 5.74 -9.19 1.98
N ALA A 86 4.60 -8.91 1.34
CA ALA A 86 4.37 -7.67 0.61
C ALA A 86 4.37 -6.45 1.55
N ILE A 87 5.07 -5.38 1.14
CA ILE A 87 5.24 -4.16 1.94
C ILE A 87 4.61 -2.96 1.22
N PRO A 88 3.43 -2.48 1.65
CA PRO A 88 2.80 -1.29 1.08
C PRO A 88 3.52 -0.01 1.53
N VAL A 89 4.59 0.38 0.83
CA VAL A 89 5.37 1.57 1.20
C VAL A 89 4.62 2.86 0.89
N ASP A 90 4.17 3.55 1.93
CA ASP A 90 3.68 4.93 1.89
C ASP A 90 4.55 5.86 2.75
N THR A 91 4.08 7.07 3.00
CA THR A 91 4.82 8.07 3.81
C THR A 91 4.96 7.67 5.28
N HIS A 92 4.05 6.87 5.84
CA HIS A 92 4.16 6.40 7.22
C HIS A 92 5.12 5.22 7.33
N VAL A 93 5.00 4.24 6.43
CA VAL A 93 5.93 3.12 6.35
C VAL A 93 7.35 3.61 6.05
N TRP A 94 7.49 4.63 5.20
CA TRP A 94 8.76 5.32 4.98
C TRP A 94 9.36 5.85 6.28
N LYS A 95 8.58 6.61 7.07
CA LYS A 95 9.06 7.15 8.36
C LYS A 95 9.51 6.06 9.32
N ILE A 96 8.74 4.96 9.42
CA ILE A 96 9.10 3.80 10.23
C ILE A 96 10.42 3.20 9.76
N ALA A 97 10.54 2.96 8.45
CA ALA A 97 11.74 2.37 7.87
C ALA A 97 12.97 3.25 8.11
N THR A 98 12.88 4.55 7.83
CA THR A 98 13.99 5.50 8.04
C THR A 98 14.30 5.75 9.50
N ARG A 99 13.43 5.36 10.43
CA ARG A 99 13.71 5.46 11.87
C ARG A 99 14.37 4.20 12.42
N TYR A 100 13.90 3.02 12.00
CA TYR A 100 14.24 1.76 12.67
C TYR A 100 15.04 0.76 11.83
N LEU A 101 15.05 0.89 10.51
CA LEU A 101 15.64 -0.09 9.59
C LEU A 101 16.76 0.50 8.73
N LEU A 102 16.56 1.74 8.27
CA LEU A 102 17.41 2.42 7.30
C LEU A 102 17.65 3.89 7.74
N PRO A 103 18.26 4.13 8.92
CA PRO A 103 18.50 5.48 9.44
C PRO A 103 19.33 6.37 8.50
N GLU A 104 20.15 5.78 7.64
CA GLU A 104 20.93 6.47 6.61
C GLU A 104 20.06 7.13 5.52
N LEU A 105 18.79 6.74 5.41
CA LEU A 105 17.82 7.34 4.47
C LEU A 105 17.02 8.49 5.09
N ALA A 106 17.28 8.86 6.35
CA ALA A 106 16.62 9.97 7.00
C ALA A 106 16.82 11.29 6.21
N GLY A 107 15.71 11.93 5.84
CA GLY A 107 15.71 13.18 5.05
C GLY A 107 15.79 12.97 3.53
N ALA A 108 15.95 11.75 3.03
CA ALA A 108 15.85 11.48 1.60
C ALA A 108 14.40 11.58 1.10
N ARG A 109 14.24 11.93 -0.19
CA ARG A 109 12.93 11.95 -0.85
C ARG A 109 12.52 10.54 -1.24
N LEU A 110 11.27 10.17 -0.97
CA LEU A 110 10.70 8.90 -1.41
C LEU A 110 10.74 8.79 -2.95
N THR A 111 11.36 7.74 -3.45
CA THR A 111 11.42 7.39 -4.89
C THR A 111 11.09 5.91 -5.06
N PRO A 112 10.68 5.45 -6.25
CA PRO A 112 10.38 4.03 -6.48
C PRO A 112 11.53 3.09 -6.06
N LYS A 113 12.78 3.44 -6.40
CA LYS A 113 13.97 2.67 -6.00
C LYS A 113 14.12 2.57 -4.48
N LEU A 114 13.83 3.65 -3.76
CA LEU A 114 13.89 3.64 -2.30
C LEU A 114 12.70 2.89 -1.68
N CYS A 115 11.53 2.86 -2.34
CA CYS A 115 10.43 1.99 -1.91
C CYS A 115 10.83 0.52 -1.95
N SER A 116 11.47 0.05 -3.04
CA SER A 116 11.97 -1.32 -3.14
C SER A 116 12.97 -1.65 -2.03
N ARG A 117 13.94 -0.75 -1.78
CA ARG A 117 14.92 -0.91 -0.70
C ARG A 117 14.27 -0.98 0.69
N VAL A 118 13.21 -0.19 0.93
CA VAL A 118 12.43 -0.28 2.17
C VAL A 118 11.74 -1.64 2.29
N ALA A 119 11.10 -2.10 1.22
CA ALA A 119 10.44 -3.41 1.22
C ALA A 119 11.43 -4.54 1.52
N GLU A 120 12.59 -4.54 0.85
CA GLU A 120 13.69 -5.48 1.10
C GLU A 120 14.16 -5.45 2.56
N ALA A 121 14.30 -4.27 3.17
CA ALA A 121 14.70 -4.14 4.57
C ALA A 121 13.70 -4.75 5.55
N PHE A 122 12.39 -4.59 5.30
CA PHE A 122 11.35 -5.27 6.09
C PHE A 122 11.39 -6.78 5.90
N VAL A 123 11.51 -7.27 4.66
CA VAL A 123 11.58 -8.71 4.37
C VAL A 123 12.83 -9.34 4.96
N SER A 124 13.98 -8.68 4.86
CA SER A 124 15.24 -9.13 5.46
C SER A 124 15.14 -9.27 6.99
N LYS A 125 14.43 -8.33 7.65
CA LYS A 125 14.29 -8.35 9.11
C LYS A 125 13.21 -9.30 9.64
N TYR A 126 12.07 -9.39 8.96
CA TYR A 126 10.87 -10.08 9.47
C TYR A 126 10.47 -11.31 8.66
N GLY A 127 11.18 -11.61 7.57
CA GLY A 127 11.01 -12.81 6.77
C GLY A 127 9.64 -12.93 6.11
N LYS A 128 9.11 -14.16 6.10
CA LYS A 128 7.87 -14.54 5.39
C LYS A 128 6.65 -13.70 5.76
N TYR A 129 6.58 -13.17 6.97
CA TYR A 129 5.44 -12.42 7.49
C TYR A 129 5.74 -10.92 7.64
N ALA A 130 6.71 -10.40 6.89
CA ALA A 130 7.13 -9.01 7.00
C ALA A 130 6.02 -7.97 6.80
N GLY A 131 5.04 -8.24 5.92
CA GLY A 131 3.89 -7.35 5.74
C GLY A 131 2.99 -7.28 6.97
N TRP A 132 2.82 -8.39 7.68
CA TRP A 132 2.10 -8.41 8.96
C TRP A 132 2.85 -7.67 10.06
N ALA A 133 4.17 -7.88 10.15
CA ALA A 133 5.01 -7.13 11.10
C ALA A 133 4.97 -5.62 10.80
N GLN A 134 5.06 -5.23 9.53
CA GLN A 134 4.90 -3.84 9.11
C GLN A 134 3.53 -3.27 9.49
N THR A 135 2.45 -4.06 9.36
CA THR A 135 1.09 -3.64 9.74
C THR A 135 1.01 -3.35 11.24
N LEU A 136 1.61 -4.18 12.09
CA LEU A 136 1.66 -3.94 13.54
C LEU A 136 2.43 -2.66 13.88
N LEU A 137 3.59 -2.44 13.24
CA LEU A 137 4.38 -1.23 13.43
C LEU A 137 3.61 0.03 12.97
N PHE A 138 2.88 -0.07 11.86
CA PHE A 138 2.03 1.02 11.39
C PHE A 138 0.92 1.36 12.40
N ILE A 139 0.25 0.33 12.95
CA ILE A 139 -0.79 0.52 13.96
C ILE A 139 -0.21 1.18 15.22
N ALA A 140 0.94 0.71 15.70
CA ALA A 140 1.61 1.29 16.87
C ALA A 140 1.98 2.78 16.68
N GLU A 141 2.19 3.21 15.43
CA GLU A 141 2.50 4.60 15.10
C GLU A 141 1.27 5.51 14.98
N LEU A 142 0.04 4.97 15.02
CA LEU A 142 -1.18 5.78 14.97
C LEU A 142 -1.30 6.65 16.23
N PRO A 143 -1.69 7.94 16.12
CA PRO A 143 -1.79 8.83 17.27
C PRO A 143 -2.65 8.29 18.43
N SER A 144 -3.75 7.62 18.10
CA SER A 144 -4.63 6.99 19.09
C SER A 144 -3.98 5.83 19.83
N GLN A 145 -3.08 5.09 19.18
CA GLN A 145 -2.38 3.96 19.79
C GLN A 145 -1.21 4.45 20.65
N LYS A 146 -0.44 5.43 20.16
CA LYS A 146 0.65 6.06 20.94
C LYS A 146 0.19 6.64 22.28
N ALA A 147 -1.06 7.10 22.36
CA ALA A 147 -1.63 7.64 23.59
C ALA A 147 -1.91 6.58 24.67
N ILE A 148 -2.03 5.30 24.29
CA ILE A 148 -2.40 4.19 25.18
C ILE A 148 -1.19 3.29 25.48
N LEU A 149 -0.20 3.25 24.58
CA LEU A 149 1.01 2.47 24.77
C LEU A 149 1.85 3.04 25.93
N PRO A 150 2.42 2.18 26.80
CA PRO A 150 3.31 2.63 27.87
C PRO A 150 4.47 3.47 27.33
N SER A 151 4.86 4.51 28.08
CA SER A 151 5.94 5.45 27.70
C SER A 151 7.23 4.74 27.32
N ASP A 152 7.52 3.60 27.95
CA ASP A 152 8.74 2.82 27.77
C ASP A 152 8.85 2.25 26.34
N PHE A 153 7.73 2.07 25.64
CA PHE A 153 7.70 1.64 24.23
C PHE A 153 7.89 2.81 23.25
N CYS A 154 7.59 4.04 23.65
CA CYS A 154 7.80 5.25 22.83
C CYS A 154 9.23 5.80 22.95
N ALA A 155 9.95 5.45 24.02
CA ALA A 155 11.20 6.10 24.43
C ALA A 155 12.50 5.52 23.82
N MET A 156 12.44 4.69 22.78
CA MET A 156 13.66 4.28 22.07
C MET A 156 14.15 5.41 21.15
N GLU A 157 15.16 6.09 21.69
CA GLU A 157 15.82 7.34 21.32
C GLU A 157 15.58 7.91 19.91
N GLU A 158 14.96 9.09 19.88
CA GLU A 158 15.23 10.08 18.82
C GLU A 158 16.67 10.58 19.00
N ASN A 159 17.65 9.85 18.45
CA ASN A 159 19.00 10.39 18.31
C ASN A 159 18.96 11.56 17.31
N LYS A 160 18.71 12.77 17.84
CA LYS A 160 18.91 14.03 17.13
C LYS A 160 20.40 14.16 16.85
N SER A 161 20.86 13.74 15.68
CA SER A 161 22.21 14.10 15.25
C SER A 161 22.26 15.63 15.08
N ALA A 162 22.84 16.29 16.07
CA ALA A 162 23.15 17.70 16.01
C ALA A 162 24.16 17.90 14.89
N LYS A 163 23.77 18.62 13.84
CA LYS A 163 24.72 19.12 12.84
C LYS A 163 25.58 20.19 13.51
N THR A 164 26.76 19.80 14.01
CA THR A 164 27.84 20.75 14.28
C THR A 164 28.30 21.32 12.95
N LYS A 165 27.98 22.60 12.70
CA LYS A 165 28.64 23.41 11.68
C LYS A 165 30.01 23.80 12.22
N GLU A 166 31.06 23.13 11.77
CA GLU A 166 32.39 23.71 11.85
C GLU A 166 32.52 24.78 10.76
N ARG A 167 32.98 25.96 11.18
CA ARG A 167 33.41 27.09 10.35
C ARG A 167 34.93 27.11 10.35
#